data_AF-A0A1A7XD77-F1
#
_entry.id   AF-A0A1A7XD77-F1
#
_cell.length_a   1.000
_cell.length_b   1.000
_cell.length_c   1.000
_cell.angle_alpha   90.00
_cell.angle_beta   90.00
_cell.angle_gamma   90.00
#
_symmetry.space_group_name_H-M   'P 1'
#
loop_
_entity.id
_entity.type
_entity.pdbx_description
1 polymer ?
#
loop_
_entity_poly.entity_id
_entity_poly.type
_entity_poly.pdbx_seq_one_letter_code
_entity_poly.pdbx_strand_id
1 'polypeptide(L)'
;MAAAGALPPRATDCVTKVALTISCDNLLDMDAFSKSDPMCVLQMNTSGPHWYEIGRTEKIQNCLNPRFSKSLVLDYYFEVVQKLRFAVYDIDTESCSVEEADFLGQMECTLGQIVSSSKLTKPLVRRDRTPAGSGTITICAEEQTDNRVVAFEAAARKLDKKDFFGKSDPFLEFYKQTETGWQLAHRTEVVKNNLNPIWKPFRISMQSLCGGDVEKLIKQTCQEQQHKTVTCWQSRLL
;
A
#
# COMPACT_ATOMS: atom_id res chain seq x y z
N MET A 1 8.47 -34.64 48.88
CA MET A 1 8.24 -33.21 48.56
C MET A 1 9.19 -32.83 47.43
N ALA A 2 8.78 -33.03 46.18
CA ALA A 2 9.57 -32.65 45.02
C ALA A 2 9.32 -31.15 44.75
N ALA A 3 10.39 -30.35 44.79
CA ALA A 3 10.33 -28.94 44.41
C ALA A 3 10.09 -28.86 42.90
N ALA A 4 8.96 -28.27 42.51
CA ALA A 4 8.67 -27.93 41.12
C ALA A 4 9.67 -26.87 40.65
N GLY A 5 10.60 -27.26 39.78
CA GLY A 5 11.47 -26.33 39.09
C GLY A 5 10.63 -25.42 38.20
N ALA A 6 10.62 -24.13 38.49
CA ALA A 6 10.09 -23.13 37.59
C ALA A 6 10.87 -23.20 36.27
N LEU A 7 10.15 -23.39 35.16
CA LEU A 7 10.71 -23.24 33.81
C LEU A 7 11.29 -21.83 33.69
N PRO A 8 12.50 -21.66 33.13
CA PRO A 8 13.02 -20.33 32.84
C PRO A 8 12.06 -19.60 31.89
N PRO A 9 11.92 -18.27 32.01
CA PRO A 9 11.13 -17.50 31.06
C PRO A 9 11.68 -17.79 29.66
N ARG A 10 10.81 -18.27 28.76
CA ARG A 10 11.14 -18.36 27.34
C ARG A 10 11.61 -16.98 26.92
N ALA A 11 12.76 -16.92 26.24
CA ALA A 11 13.27 -15.70 25.65
C ALA A 11 12.09 -14.97 24.99
N THR A 12 11.90 -13.72 25.34
CA THR A 12 10.98 -12.84 24.61
C THR A 12 11.41 -12.92 23.16
N ASP A 13 10.60 -13.57 22.32
CA ASP A 13 10.83 -13.59 20.87
C ASP A 13 11.01 -12.11 20.47
N CYS A 14 12.18 -11.75 19.94
CA CYS A 14 12.44 -10.37 19.48
C CYS A 14 11.64 -10.18 18.19
N VAL A 15 10.33 -9.95 18.36
CA VAL A 15 9.40 -9.75 17.27
C VAL A 15 9.26 -8.27 17.01
N THR A 16 9.63 -7.86 15.79
CA THR A 16 9.45 -6.48 15.33
C THR A 16 8.25 -6.43 14.38
N LYS A 17 7.31 -5.51 14.60
CA LYS A 17 6.24 -5.28 13.62
C LYS A 17 6.77 -4.43 12.48
N VAL A 18 6.57 -4.90 11.25
CA VAL A 18 7.02 -4.21 10.05
C VAL A 18 5.81 -3.90 9.18
N ALA A 19 5.68 -2.63 8.77
CA ALA A 19 4.71 -2.19 7.79
C ALA A 19 5.36 -2.14 6.40
N LEU A 20 4.78 -2.86 5.45
CA LEU A 20 5.22 -2.87 4.06
C LEU A 20 4.31 -1.98 3.20
N THR A 21 4.92 -1.02 2.49
CA THR A 21 4.25 -0.23 1.45
C THR A 21 4.70 -0.68 0.07
N ILE A 22 3.77 -0.73 -0.89
CA ILE A 22 3.98 -1.34 -2.20
C ILE A 22 3.71 -0.31 -3.29
N SER A 23 4.54 -0.31 -4.32
CA SER A 23 4.29 0.42 -5.56
C SER A 23 4.83 -0.34 -6.76
N CYS A 24 4.19 -0.18 -7.91
CA CYS A 24 4.68 -0.74 -9.17
C CYS A 24 4.87 0.35 -10.21
N ASP A 25 5.75 0.09 -11.17
CA ASP A 25 6.02 0.96 -12.31
C ASP A 25 6.03 0.14 -13.60
N ASN A 26 5.50 0.70 -14.68
CA ASN A 26 5.44 0.11 -16.02
C ASN A 26 4.80 -1.28 -16.05
N LEU A 27 3.69 -1.46 -15.33
CA LEU A 27 2.92 -2.70 -15.41
C LEU A 27 2.49 -2.98 -16.86
N LEU A 28 2.39 -4.28 -17.18
CA LEU A 28 1.93 -4.72 -18.48
C LEU A 28 0.47 -4.30 -18.68
N ASP A 29 0.19 -3.70 -19.83
CA ASP A 29 -1.17 -3.33 -20.22
C ASP A 29 -1.81 -4.55 -20.89
N MET A 30 -2.76 -5.19 -20.21
CA MET A 30 -3.45 -6.38 -20.73
C MET A 30 -4.70 -6.03 -21.55
N ASP A 31 -5.18 -4.80 -21.43
CA ASP A 31 -6.41 -4.34 -22.06
C ASP A 31 -6.16 -3.64 -23.40
N ALA A 32 -6.95 -4.00 -24.41
CA ALA A 32 -6.90 -3.35 -25.72
C ALA A 32 -7.60 -1.97 -25.75
N PHE A 33 -8.45 -1.68 -24.75
CA PHE A 33 -9.33 -0.51 -24.73
C PHE A 33 -9.36 0.26 -23.39
N SER A 34 -8.69 -0.23 -22.35
CA SER A 34 -8.54 0.39 -21.01
C SER A 34 -7.14 0.15 -20.46
N LYS A 35 -6.80 0.74 -19.31
CA LYS A 35 -5.56 0.40 -18.59
C LYS A 35 -5.90 -0.59 -17.49
N SER A 36 -4.93 -1.41 -17.10
CA SER A 36 -5.07 -2.31 -15.96
C SER A 36 -5.49 -1.63 -14.65
N ASP A 37 -6.26 -2.37 -13.86
CA ASP A 37 -6.74 -2.12 -12.51
C ASP A 37 -5.95 -2.95 -11.47
N PRO A 38 -4.66 -2.63 -11.21
CA PRO A 38 -3.80 -3.50 -10.41
C PRO A 38 -4.20 -3.62 -8.92
N MET A 39 -4.02 -4.83 -8.40
CA MET A 39 -4.04 -5.17 -6.96
C MET A 39 -2.87 -6.11 -6.65
N CYS A 40 -2.19 -5.88 -5.52
CA CYS A 40 -1.11 -6.75 -5.05
C CYS A 40 -1.57 -7.65 -3.90
N VAL A 41 -1.28 -8.95 -4.02
CA VAL A 41 -1.49 -9.99 -3.02
C VAL A 41 -0.14 -10.38 -2.41
N LEU A 42 -0.04 -10.30 -1.09
CA LEU A 42 1.13 -10.75 -0.33
C LEU A 42 0.88 -12.16 0.19
N GLN A 43 1.78 -13.07 -0.15
CA GLN A 43 1.81 -14.43 0.37
C GLN A 43 3.11 -14.67 1.14
N MET A 44 3.06 -15.54 2.14
CA MET A 44 4.22 -15.94 2.93
C MET A 44 4.41 -17.45 2.94
N ASN A 45 5.67 -17.87 3.05
CA ASN A 45 6.07 -19.23 3.34
C ASN A 45 7.22 -19.19 4.37
N THR A 46 6.95 -19.72 5.56
CA THR A 46 7.92 -19.85 6.66
C THR A 46 8.41 -21.30 6.83
N SER A 47 7.64 -22.28 6.38
CA SER A 47 7.96 -23.70 6.49
C SER A 47 7.14 -24.53 5.50
N GLY A 48 7.79 -25.50 4.83
CA GLY A 48 7.13 -26.43 3.92
C GLY A 48 6.87 -25.88 2.51
N PRO A 49 6.05 -26.57 1.69
CA PRO A 49 5.82 -26.20 0.30
C PRO A 49 4.68 -25.18 0.10
N HIS A 50 3.90 -24.89 1.14
CA HIS A 50 2.67 -24.12 1.01
C HIS A 50 2.89 -22.63 1.20
N TRP A 51 2.24 -21.84 0.34
CA TRP A 51 2.12 -20.40 0.46
C TRP A 51 0.75 -20.07 1.03
N TYR A 52 0.69 -19.13 1.98
CA TYR A 52 -0.58 -18.63 2.51
C TYR A 52 -0.65 -17.12 2.34
N GLU A 53 -1.86 -16.61 2.13
CA GLU A 53 -2.10 -15.19 1.95
C GLU A 53 -2.01 -14.44 3.29
N ILE A 54 -1.24 -13.36 3.32
CA ILE A 54 -1.09 -12.44 4.46
C ILE A 54 -2.03 -11.25 4.33
N GLY A 55 -2.24 -10.78 3.10
CA GLY A 55 -3.14 -9.69 2.83
C GLY A 55 -3.08 -9.20 1.39
N ARG A 56 -3.96 -8.24 1.10
CA ARG A 56 -4.12 -7.59 -0.21
C ARG A 56 -4.11 -6.09 -0.07
N THR A 57 -3.53 -5.40 -1.07
CA THR A 57 -3.68 -3.96 -1.23
C THR A 57 -5.10 -3.62 -1.72
N GLU A 58 -5.42 -2.33 -1.78
CA GLU A 58 -6.54 -1.86 -2.58
C GLU A 58 -6.30 -2.08 -4.08
N LYS A 59 -7.39 -2.02 -4.85
CA LYS A 59 -7.37 -1.93 -6.31
C LYS A 59 -7.18 -0.47 -6.74
N ILE A 60 -6.30 -0.21 -7.71
CA ILE A 60 -6.14 1.12 -8.29
C ILE A 60 -6.63 1.09 -9.73
N GLN A 61 -7.67 1.87 -10.04
CA GLN A 61 -8.27 1.85 -11.37
C GLN A 61 -7.39 2.53 -12.43
N ASN A 62 -7.32 1.93 -13.62
CA ASN A 62 -6.70 2.45 -14.84
C ASN A 62 -5.27 3.02 -14.62
N CYS A 63 -4.41 2.28 -13.94
CA CYS A 63 -3.09 2.77 -13.53
C CYS A 63 -1.98 1.73 -13.73
N LEU A 64 -1.06 2.00 -14.66
CA LEU A 64 0.13 1.14 -14.89
C LEU A 64 1.29 1.44 -13.92
N ASN A 65 1.18 2.48 -13.10
CA ASN A 65 2.19 2.87 -12.11
C ASN A 65 1.57 3.01 -10.71
N PRO A 66 0.89 1.96 -10.20
CA PRO A 66 0.12 2.07 -8.97
C PRO A 66 1.02 2.40 -7.78
N ARG A 67 0.52 3.29 -6.92
CA ARG A 67 1.04 3.56 -5.57
C ARG A 67 -0.03 3.14 -4.58
N PHE A 68 0.16 2.02 -3.91
CA PHE A 68 -0.80 1.51 -2.94
C PHE A 68 -0.63 2.24 -1.61
N SER A 69 -1.72 2.77 -1.09
CA SER A 69 -1.79 3.45 0.20
C SER A 69 -1.94 2.48 1.36
N LYS A 70 -2.59 1.33 1.17
CA LYS A 70 -2.72 0.32 2.23
C LYS A 70 -1.37 -0.33 2.51
N SER A 71 -0.88 -0.16 3.73
CA SER A 71 0.30 -0.86 4.23
C SER A 71 -0.07 -2.27 4.71
N LEU A 72 0.77 -3.26 4.45
CA LEU A 72 0.61 -4.63 4.94
C LEU A 72 1.55 -4.85 6.13
N VAL A 73 0.97 -5.09 7.31
CA VAL A 73 1.72 -5.23 8.56
C VAL A 73 1.93 -6.71 8.87
N LEU A 74 3.17 -7.08 9.21
CA LEU A 74 3.54 -8.43 9.59
C LEU A 74 4.61 -8.44 10.69
N ASP A 75 4.66 -9.54 11.43
CA ASP A 75 5.65 -9.79 12.47
C ASP A 75 6.95 -10.30 11.83
N TYR A 76 8.08 -9.65 12.14
CA TYR A 76 9.42 -10.04 11.72
C TYR A 76 10.11 -10.83 12.84
N TYR A 77 10.52 -12.05 12.52
CA TYR A 77 11.27 -12.96 13.38
C TYR A 77 12.67 -13.12 12.79
N PHE A 78 13.69 -12.56 13.46
CA PHE A 78 15.05 -12.49 12.92
C PHE A 78 15.68 -13.88 12.73
N GLU A 79 15.30 -14.86 13.55
CA GLU A 79 15.76 -16.24 13.45
C GLU A 79 15.03 -17.09 12.37
N VAL A 80 13.97 -16.56 11.76
CA VAL A 80 13.15 -17.29 10.78
C VAL A 80 13.32 -16.72 9.37
N VAL A 81 13.59 -17.60 8.41
CA VAL A 81 13.58 -17.22 6.99
C VAL A 81 12.14 -17.11 6.50
N GLN A 82 11.55 -15.92 6.61
CA GLN A 82 10.21 -15.62 6.11
C GLN A 82 10.25 -15.26 4.63
N LYS A 83 9.91 -16.21 3.74
CA LYS A 83 9.82 -15.97 2.30
C LYS A 83 8.51 -15.28 1.98
N LEU A 84 8.58 -14.22 1.19
CA LEU A 84 7.44 -13.44 0.74
C LEU A 84 7.31 -13.54 -0.78
N ARG A 85 6.07 -13.62 -1.25
CA ARG A 85 5.71 -13.49 -2.65
C ARG A 85 4.70 -12.35 -2.78
N PHE A 86 5.03 -11.40 -3.62
CA PHE A 86 4.16 -10.30 -4.04
C PHE A 86 3.65 -10.63 -5.43
N ALA A 87 2.37 -10.92 -5.57
CA ALA A 87 1.73 -11.21 -6.85
C ALA A 87 0.80 -10.06 -7.22
N VAL A 88 0.94 -9.52 -8.42
CA VAL A 88 0.14 -8.40 -8.93
C VAL A 88 -0.84 -8.94 -9.96
N TYR A 89 -2.10 -8.57 -9.81
CA TYR A 89 -3.21 -9.00 -10.64
C TYR A 89 -3.96 -7.79 -11.17
N ASP A 90 -4.53 -7.93 -12.36
CA ASP A 90 -5.50 -7.03 -12.94
C ASP A 90 -6.90 -7.46 -12.53
N ILE A 91 -7.67 -6.58 -11.90
CA ILE A 91 -8.99 -6.90 -11.35
C ILE A 91 -10.08 -6.11 -12.08
N ASP A 92 -10.62 -6.68 -13.15
CA ASP A 92 -11.59 -6.00 -14.02
C ASP A 92 -12.92 -5.69 -13.32
N THR A 93 -13.43 -6.63 -12.52
CA THR A 93 -14.75 -6.50 -11.86
C THR A 93 -14.65 -6.64 -10.35
N GLU A 94 -15.48 -5.90 -9.59
CA GLU A 94 -15.50 -5.93 -8.11
C GLU A 94 -15.80 -7.33 -7.52
N SER A 95 -16.36 -8.25 -8.31
CA SER A 95 -16.69 -9.63 -7.92
C SER A 95 -15.71 -10.68 -8.43
N CYS A 96 -14.65 -10.32 -9.14
CA CYS A 96 -13.68 -11.28 -9.65
C CYS A 96 -12.86 -11.86 -8.50
N SER A 97 -12.85 -13.19 -8.41
CA SER A 97 -11.89 -13.89 -7.55
C SER A 97 -10.47 -13.70 -8.08
N VAL A 98 -9.45 -13.78 -7.23
CA VAL A 98 -8.03 -13.70 -7.66
C VAL A 98 -7.68 -14.79 -8.67
N GLU A 99 -8.49 -15.84 -8.74
CA GLU A 99 -8.34 -16.98 -9.66
C GLU A 99 -8.76 -16.65 -11.10
N GLU A 100 -9.70 -15.71 -11.25
CA GLU A 100 -10.22 -15.24 -12.55
C GLU A 100 -9.50 -13.96 -13.03
N ALA A 101 -8.68 -13.38 -12.17
CA ALA A 101 -7.94 -12.16 -12.44
C ALA A 101 -6.73 -12.39 -13.35
N ASP A 102 -6.45 -11.43 -14.24
CA ASP A 102 -5.30 -11.50 -15.12
C ASP A 102 -4.00 -11.27 -14.36
N PHE A 103 -3.01 -12.13 -14.60
CA PHE A 103 -1.76 -12.10 -13.85
C PHE A 103 -0.74 -11.14 -14.48
N LEU A 104 -0.45 -10.05 -13.79
CA LEU A 104 0.48 -9.01 -14.25
C LEU A 104 1.94 -9.33 -13.92
N GLY A 105 2.18 -10.14 -12.88
CA GLY A 105 3.51 -10.62 -12.53
C GLY A 105 3.70 -10.84 -11.03
N GLN A 106 4.83 -11.40 -10.64
CA GLN A 106 5.20 -11.59 -9.24
C GLN A 106 6.66 -11.28 -8.95
N MET A 107 6.95 -11.09 -7.68
CA MET A 107 8.28 -11.01 -7.09
C MET A 107 8.33 -11.93 -5.88
N GLU A 108 9.41 -12.69 -5.73
CA GLU A 108 9.73 -13.40 -4.49
C GLU A 108 10.99 -12.81 -3.82
N CYS A 109 10.94 -12.66 -2.50
CA CYS A 109 12.10 -12.26 -1.68
C CYS A 109 11.93 -12.79 -0.25
N THR A 110 12.84 -12.44 0.65
CA THR A 110 12.66 -12.67 2.09
C THR A 110 12.34 -11.37 2.81
N LEU A 111 11.58 -11.45 3.91
CA LEU A 111 11.31 -10.27 4.75
C LEU A 111 12.62 -9.64 5.24
N GLY A 112 13.60 -10.46 5.64
CA GLY A 112 14.92 -9.98 6.06
C GLY A 112 15.63 -9.15 4.99
N GLN A 113 15.51 -9.50 3.70
CA GLN A 113 16.07 -8.69 2.61
C GLN A 113 15.44 -7.29 2.55
N ILE A 114 14.12 -7.20 2.67
CA ILE A 114 13.42 -5.91 2.60
C ILE A 114 13.74 -5.05 3.84
N VAL A 115 13.70 -5.65 5.03
CA VAL A 115 14.04 -4.95 6.28
C VAL A 115 15.47 -4.45 6.26
N SER A 116 16.42 -5.25 5.73
CA SER A 116 17.84 -4.84 5.68
C SER A 116 18.12 -3.66 4.75
N SER A 117 17.37 -3.51 3.65
CA SER A 117 17.58 -2.43 2.67
C SER A 117 16.63 -1.25 2.86
N SER A 118 15.61 -1.36 3.73
CA SER A 118 14.45 -0.46 3.90
C SER A 118 13.58 -0.26 2.66
N LYS A 119 14.15 -0.36 1.46
CA LYS A 119 13.52 -0.26 0.15
C LYS A 119 14.12 -1.29 -0.79
N LEU A 120 13.27 -2.07 -1.45
CA LEU A 120 13.68 -3.09 -2.41
C LEU A 120 12.88 -2.93 -3.70
N THR A 121 13.57 -2.66 -4.81
CA THR A 121 12.99 -2.57 -6.15
C THR A 121 13.54 -3.68 -7.03
N LYS A 122 12.67 -4.49 -7.64
CA LYS A 122 13.10 -5.45 -8.68
C LYS A 122 12.03 -5.66 -9.77
N PRO A 123 12.37 -6.32 -10.90
CA PRO A 123 11.41 -6.55 -11.97
C PRO A 123 10.40 -7.61 -11.57
N LEU A 124 9.21 -7.50 -12.13
CA LEU A 124 8.18 -8.53 -12.05
C LEU A 124 8.49 -9.65 -13.04
N VAL A 125 8.20 -10.88 -12.63
CA VAL A 125 8.33 -12.07 -13.47
C VAL A 125 6.98 -12.78 -13.61
N ARG A 126 6.77 -13.47 -14.72
CA ARG A 126 5.62 -14.34 -14.94
C ARG A 126 5.76 -15.64 -14.14
N ARG A 127 4.71 -16.47 -14.11
CA ARG A 127 4.71 -17.77 -13.39
C ARG A 127 5.78 -18.74 -13.92
N ASP A 128 6.11 -18.64 -15.20
CA ASP A 128 7.17 -19.39 -15.87
C ASP A 128 8.57 -18.78 -15.67
N ARG A 129 8.70 -17.74 -14.83
CA ARG A 129 9.92 -16.97 -14.54
C ARG A 129 10.45 -16.14 -15.71
N THR A 130 9.68 -15.98 -16.78
CA THR A 130 10.02 -15.02 -17.84
C THR A 130 9.75 -13.59 -17.38
N PRO A 131 10.42 -12.57 -17.93
CA PRO A 131 10.13 -11.17 -17.58
C PRO A 131 8.67 -10.79 -17.86
N ALA A 132 7.99 -10.16 -16.91
CA ALA A 132 6.63 -9.64 -17.09
C ALA A 132 6.65 -8.24 -17.70
N GLY A 133 7.16 -8.14 -18.94
CA GLY A 133 7.39 -6.86 -19.60
C GLY A 133 8.50 -6.05 -18.92
N SER A 134 8.33 -4.73 -18.86
CA SER A 134 9.22 -3.79 -18.16
C SER A 134 8.74 -3.46 -16.74
N GLY A 135 7.74 -4.19 -16.24
CA GLY A 135 7.13 -3.97 -14.94
C GLY A 135 8.10 -4.17 -13.79
N THR A 136 8.12 -3.23 -12.85
CA THR A 136 8.88 -3.34 -11.60
C THR A 136 7.97 -3.17 -10.41
N ILE A 137 8.36 -3.76 -9.29
CA ILE A 137 7.70 -3.58 -8.00
C ILE A 137 8.73 -3.13 -6.98
N THR A 138 8.34 -2.13 -6.20
CA THR A 138 9.11 -1.52 -5.12
C THR A 138 8.37 -1.75 -3.81
N ILE A 139 9.07 -2.33 -2.84
CA ILE A 139 8.59 -2.57 -1.49
C ILE A 139 9.42 -1.71 -0.54
N CYS A 140 8.78 -0.89 0.29
CA CYS A 140 9.44 -0.23 1.41
C CYS A 140 8.98 -0.86 2.72
N ALA A 141 9.92 -1.12 3.62
CA ALA A 141 9.66 -1.60 4.98
C ALA A 141 9.94 -0.49 5.98
N GLU A 142 9.01 -0.32 6.91
CA GLU A 142 9.17 0.55 8.07
C GLU A 142 8.83 -0.22 9.34
N GLU A 143 9.65 -0.05 10.37
CA GLU A 143 9.31 -0.55 11.70
C GLU A 143 8.09 0.20 12.23
N GLN A 144 7.12 -0.55 12.74
CA GLN A 144 5.93 -0.01 13.37
C GLN A 144 6.10 -0.05 14.89
N THR A 145 6.50 1.07 15.47
CA THR A 145 6.64 1.26 16.92
C THR A 145 5.41 1.90 17.57
N ASP A 146 4.55 2.54 16.77
CA ASP A 146 3.37 3.26 17.22
C ASP A 146 2.07 2.66 16.65
N ASN A 147 1.12 2.37 17.55
CA ASN A 147 -0.19 1.84 17.22
C ASN A 147 -1.29 2.92 17.22
N ARG A 148 -0.96 4.18 17.49
CA ARG A 148 -1.91 5.30 17.43
C ARG A 148 -2.39 5.50 15.99
N VAL A 149 -3.66 5.87 15.90
CA VAL A 149 -4.34 6.18 14.64
C VAL A 149 -5.04 7.52 14.76
N VAL A 150 -5.00 8.30 13.70
CA VAL A 150 -5.76 9.54 13.57
C VAL A 150 -7.03 9.25 12.80
N ALA A 151 -8.18 9.61 13.35
CA ALA A 151 -9.46 9.54 12.67
C ALA A 151 -9.72 10.87 11.93
N PHE A 152 -10.11 10.78 10.67
CA PHE A 152 -10.36 11.92 9.82
C PHE A 152 -11.82 11.95 9.39
N GLU A 153 -12.37 13.17 9.39
CA GLU A 153 -13.60 13.52 8.70
C GLU A 153 -13.26 14.68 7.77
N ALA A 154 -13.50 14.50 6.47
CA ALA A 154 -13.08 15.47 5.46
C ALA A 154 -14.25 15.83 4.54
N ALA A 155 -14.31 17.11 4.19
CA ALA A 155 -15.24 17.64 3.21
C ALA A 155 -14.60 18.79 2.44
N ALA A 156 -14.98 18.95 1.18
CA ALA A 156 -14.64 20.11 0.37
C ALA A 156 -15.92 20.85 -0.02
N ARG A 157 -15.79 22.15 -0.33
CA ARG A 157 -16.91 22.99 -0.75
C ARG A 157 -16.48 23.84 -1.93
N LYS A 158 -17.40 24.05 -2.87
CA LYS A 158 -17.22 24.90 -4.06
C LYS A 158 -15.95 24.56 -4.85
N LEU A 159 -15.70 23.28 -5.10
CA LEU A 159 -14.62 22.88 -6.00
C LEU A 159 -14.85 23.49 -7.39
N ASP A 160 -13.77 23.89 -8.05
CA ASP A 160 -13.83 24.45 -9.39
C ASP A 160 -14.36 23.40 -10.37
N LYS A 161 -15.37 23.76 -11.16
CA LYS A 161 -15.86 22.92 -12.26
C LYS A 161 -14.86 23.01 -13.41
N LYS A 162 -13.94 22.04 -13.51
CA LYS A 162 -12.92 22.02 -14.57
C LYS A 162 -13.35 21.29 -15.85
N ASP A 163 -14.53 20.66 -15.86
CA ASP A 163 -15.11 19.97 -17.01
C ASP A 163 -16.18 20.79 -17.75
N PHE A 164 -16.00 20.94 -19.07
CA PHE A 164 -16.98 21.60 -19.97
C PHE A 164 -18.26 20.77 -20.19
N PHE A 165 -18.21 19.45 -19.97
CA PHE A 165 -19.36 18.54 -20.05
C PHE A 165 -19.32 17.48 -18.93
N GLY A 166 -19.46 17.91 -17.67
CA GLY A 166 -19.50 17.03 -16.50
C GLY A 166 -19.38 17.79 -15.18
N LYS A 167 -19.65 17.15 -14.04
CA LYS A 167 -19.25 17.67 -12.71
C LYS A 167 -18.00 16.90 -12.27
N SER A 168 -17.18 17.52 -11.41
CA SER A 168 -15.94 16.92 -10.93
C SER A 168 -16.12 15.65 -10.12
N ASP A 169 -15.14 14.75 -10.22
CA ASP A 169 -15.04 13.49 -9.48
C ASP A 169 -13.88 13.55 -8.46
N PRO A 170 -14.02 14.29 -7.34
CA PRO A 170 -12.92 14.53 -6.43
C PRO A 170 -12.58 13.38 -5.46
N PHE A 171 -11.29 13.27 -5.14
CA PHE A 171 -10.74 12.44 -4.07
C PHE A 171 -9.59 13.17 -3.35
N LEU A 172 -9.27 12.73 -2.13
CA LEU A 172 -8.16 13.24 -1.33
C LEU A 172 -7.00 12.25 -1.32
N GLU A 173 -5.79 12.80 -1.29
CA GLU A 173 -4.57 12.07 -1.02
C GLU A 173 -3.78 12.74 0.09
N PHE A 174 -3.32 11.91 1.02
CA PHE A 174 -2.44 12.29 2.12
C PHE A 174 -1.06 11.72 1.83
N TYR A 175 -0.03 12.54 2.03
CA TYR A 175 1.34 12.16 1.80
C TYR A 175 2.18 12.44 3.04
N LYS A 176 2.98 11.46 3.43
CA LYS A 176 4.02 11.64 4.44
C LYS A 176 5.31 12.15 3.82
N GLN A 177 6.04 12.95 4.58
CA GLN A 177 7.39 13.38 4.21
C GLN A 177 8.40 12.26 4.47
N THR A 178 9.21 11.94 3.46
CA THR A 178 10.35 11.02 3.53
C THR A 178 11.64 11.75 3.17
N GLU A 179 12.80 11.12 3.38
CA GLU A 179 14.10 11.70 3.01
C GLU A 179 14.21 12.02 1.51
N THR A 180 13.54 11.22 0.67
CA THR A 180 13.59 11.33 -0.79
C THR A 180 12.41 12.10 -1.39
N GLY A 181 11.47 12.59 -0.57
CA GLY A 181 10.32 13.35 -1.05
C GLY A 181 9.00 13.04 -0.34
N TRP A 182 7.92 12.89 -1.11
CA TRP A 182 6.58 12.63 -0.59
C TRP A 182 6.16 11.20 -0.93
N GLN A 183 5.62 10.47 0.06
CA GLN A 183 5.09 9.13 -0.12
C GLN A 183 3.60 9.09 0.22
N LEU A 184 2.80 8.45 -0.62
CA LEU A 184 1.36 8.31 -0.40
C LEU A 184 1.10 7.53 0.89
N ALA A 185 0.36 8.15 1.80
CA ALA A 185 -0.05 7.61 3.10
C ALA A 185 -1.49 7.10 3.07
N HIS A 186 -2.38 7.81 2.37
CA HIS A 186 -3.79 7.45 2.25
C HIS A 186 -4.41 8.08 1.01
N ARG A 187 -5.38 7.38 0.41
CA ARG A 187 -6.26 7.89 -0.63
C ARG A 187 -7.71 7.56 -0.28
N THR A 188 -8.61 8.54 -0.39
CA THR A 188 -10.04 8.34 -0.15
C THR A 188 -10.73 7.74 -1.37
N GLU A 189 -12.01 7.40 -1.23
CA GLU A 189 -12.87 7.11 -2.37
C GLU A 189 -13.04 8.33 -3.28
N VAL A 190 -13.37 8.05 -4.55
CA VAL A 190 -13.80 9.07 -5.51
C VAL A 190 -15.28 9.34 -5.32
N VAL A 191 -15.65 10.61 -5.11
CA VAL A 191 -17.05 11.03 -5.01
C VAL A 191 -17.48 11.60 -6.35
N LYS A 192 -18.29 10.83 -7.10
CA LYS A 192 -18.66 11.22 -8.47
C LYS A 192 -19.56 12.44 -8.53
N ASN A 193 -19.33 13.29 -9.54
CA ASN A 193 -20.16 14.41 -9.93
C ASN A 193 -20.53 15.37 -8.77
N ASN A 194 -19.55 15.71 -7.91
CA ASN A 194 -19.79 16.47 -6.69
C ASN A 194 -18.75 17.57 -6.45
N LEU A 195 -19.21 18.83 -6.43
CA LEU A 195 -18.37 20.00 -6.11
C LEU A 195 -18.31 20.32 -4.60
N ASN A 196 -19.08 19.60 -3.79
CA ASN A 196 -19.10 19.72 -2.34
C ASN A 196 -19.03 18.31 -1.70
N PRO A 197 -17.97 17.54 -1.99
CA PRO A 197 -17.86 16.16 -1.53
C PRO A 197 -17.72 16.12 0.01
N ILE A 198 -18.37 15.12 0.60
CA ILE A 198 -18.10 14.65 1.95
C ILE A 198 -17.60 13.23 1.77
N TRP A 199 -16.35 12.98 2.14
CA TRP A 199 -15.77 11.64 2.09
C TRP A 199 -16.15 10.87 3.34
N LYS A 200 -16.25 9.54 3.21
CA LYS A 200 -16.49 8.65 4.35
C LYS A 200 -15.38 8.84 5.40
N PRO A 201 -15.69 8.77 6.71
CA PRO A 201 -14.67 8.79 7.73
C PRO A 201 -13.63 7.70 7.52
N PHE A 202 -12.35 8.04 7.69
CA PHE A 202 -11.23 7.11 7.52
C PHE A 202 -10.21 7.27 8.64
N ARG A 203 -9.30 6.28 8.76
CA ARG A 203 -8.25 6.26 9.79
C ARG A 203 -6.89 6.05 9.15
N ILE A 204 -5.90 6.81 9.58
CA ILE A 204 -4.50 6.65 9.15
C ILE A 204 -3.65 6.42 10.39
N SER A 205 -2.74 5.45 10.36
CA SER A 205 -1.78 5.25 11.46
C SER A 205 -0.79 6.42 11.55
N MET A 206 -0.29 6.70 12.74
CA MET A 206 0.78 7.69 12.94
C MET A 206 2.02 7.38 12.10
N GLN A 207 2.35 6.08 11.98
CA GLN A 207 3.45 5.60 11.15
C GLN A 207 3.23 5.94 9.67
N SER A 208 2.07 5.63 9.10
CA SER A 208 1.78 5.92 7.69
C SER A 208 1.64 7.41 7.42
N LEU A 209 1.14 8.20 8.38
CA LEU A 209 0.87 9.62 8.20
C LEU A 209 2.12 10.49 8.33
N CYS A 210 3.00 10.18 9.27
CA CYS A 210 4.16 11.03 9.60
C CYS A 210 5.41 10.26 10.05
N GLY A 211 5.43 8.93 9.87
CA GLY A 211 6.55 8.08 10.31
C GLY A 211 6.72 8.04 11.84
N GLY A 212 5.64 8.29 12.59
CA GLY A 212 5.67 8.39 14.05
C GLY A 212 6.09 9.76 14.61
N ASP A 213 6.47 10.71 13.75
CA ASP A 213 6.96 12.03 14.14
C ASP A 213 5.95 13.14 13.79
N VAL A 214 5.25 13.64 14.81
CA VAL A 214 4.21 14.68 14.68
C VAL A 214 4.74 16.02 14.16
N GLU A 215 6.04 16.25 14.24
CA GLU A 215 6.67 17.48 13.73
C GLU A 215 6.88 17.45 12.22
N LYS A 216 6.82 16.27 11.59
CA LYS A 216 6.95 16.16 10.14
C LYS A 216 5.71 16.70 9.43
N LEU A 217 5.95 17.33 8.29
CA LEU A 217 4.88 17.87 7.47
C LEU A 217 4.08 16.75 6.82
N ILE A 218 2.77 16.96 6.76
CA ILE A 218 1.84 16.14 6.01
C ILE A 218 1.35 17.00 4.84
N LYS A 219 1.45 16.45 3.64
CA LYS A 219 0.90 17.08 2.44
C LYS A 219 -0.46 16.44 2.12
N GLN A 220 -1.45 17.29 1.87
CA GLN A 220 -2.79 16.90 1.49
C GLN A 220 -3.11 17.48 0.13
N THR A 221 -3.61 16.67 -0.79
CA THR A 221 -4.03 17.14 -2.11
C THR A 221 -5.43 16.68 -2.45
N CYS A 222 -6.24 17.58 -2.97
CA CYS A 222 -7.52 17.23 -3.61
C CYS A 222 -7.29 17.10 -5.11
N GLN A 223 -7.60 15.94 -5.67
CA GLN A 223 -7.42 15.62 -7.08
C GLN A 223 -8.75 15.27 -7.74
N GLU A 224 -8.80 15.43 -9.05
CA GLU A 224 -9.88 15.00 -9.94
C GLU A 224 -9.38 13.83 -10.79
N GLN A 225 -10.24 12.85 -11.07
CA GLN A 225 -9.89 11.59 -11.74
C GLN A 225 -9.26 11.77 -13.15
N GLN A 226 -9.26 13.00 -13.69
CA GLN A 226 -8.61 13.41 -14.96
C GLN A 226 -7.33 14.26 -14.79
N HIS A 227 -6.57 14.06 -13.70
CA HIS A 227 -5.21 14.61 -13.51
C HIS A 227 -5.08 16.14 -13.45
N LYS A 228 -6.02 16.85 -12.82
CA LYS A 228 -5.79 18.24 -12.41
C LYS A 228 -5.80 18.33 -10.89
N THR A 229 -4.66 18.71 -10.31
CA THR A 229 -4.62 19.10 -8.89
C THR A 229 -5.58 20.27 -8.71
N VAL A 230 -6.53 20.13 -7.79
CA VAL A 230 -7.49 21.19 -7.48
C VAL A 230 -6.89 22.10 -6.42
N THR A 231 -6.39 21.54 -5.34
CA THR A 231 -5.68 22.28 -4.27
C THR A 231 -4.63 21.39 -3.58
N CYS A 232 -3.60 22.01 -3.03
CA CYS A 232 -2.53 21.37 -2.28
C CYS A 232 -2.27 22.14 -0.99
N TRP A 233 -2.24 21.43 0.14
CA TRP A 233 -2.01 22.00 1.47
C TRP A 233 -0.88 21.23 2.14
N GLN A 234 -0.10 21.93 2.96
CA GLN A 234 0.87 21.33 3.87
C GLN A 234 0.51 21.76 5.28
N SER A 235 0.47 20.81 6.20
CA SER A 235 0.12 21.04 7.59
C SER A 235 0.93 20.14 8.50
N ARG A 236 1.08 20.53 9.77
CA ARG A 236 1.49 19.64 10.84
C ARG A 236 0.24 19.14 11.57
N LEU A 237 0.40 18.07 12.35
CA LEU A 237 -0.68 17.60 13.23
C LEU A 237 -0.91 18.50 14.46
N LEU A 238 -0.04 19.50 14.66
CA LEU A 238 -0.03 20.46 15.77
C LEU A 238 -0.28 21.89 15.27
#